data_AF-A0A963C4P7-F1
#
_entry.id   AF-A0A963C4P7-F1
#
_cell.length_a   1.000
_cell.length_b   1.000
_cell.length_c   1.000
_cell.angle_alpha   90.00
_cell.angle_beta   90.00
_cell.angle_gamma   90.00
#
_symmetry.space_group_name_H-M   'P 1'
#
loop_
_entity.id
_entity.type
_entity.pdbx_description
1 polymer ?
#
loop_
_entity_poly.entity_id
_entity_poly.type
_entity_poly.pdbx_seq_one_letter_code
_entity_poly.pdbx_strand_id
1 'polypeptide(L)'
;MSGLAEVVEAGLERRASPRPVEELDSVVIRFVGDSGDGMQLTGTGFSRAIAKAGHDFATHPDYPSEIRAPTGTLFGVSGYQIQFASRQVFTSGDAPDVLVAMNPAALKTNLSDVKPGGIIIANSGAFTDNNLAKAGYAISPLADGSLGAYRVYQIDISGLTAQALKDSGLSKKDIGRCKNFYALGLMLSLYSRPLEKEEEDIRQKFAKKPEVAEANVLALRAGYAYADATEMFITSYRVRAAEIQKGTYRSLTGNHATALGFVAASELSGVPLFLGSYPITPATDILHELSALKHFNVTTFQAEDEIAGICSAIGAAYGGVLGMTTTSGPGMALKTEALGLAVMLELPLVIVNVQRGGPSTGLPTKIEQSDLLQAVYGRNGECPIPVIAANSPADCFDCAIEAFRIAVKYMTPVILLSDGGIGNAAEPWRIPDPASLPKLEVKFRTDPEGFQAYARDASLARPWVRPGTPGLEHRVGGLEKDFLTGNISHDPVNHQRMVEVRAAKVDGIAADMPPLQVEGPPEGDLLIVGWGSTYGSIVQAREQAVAEGCSVSHAHLRHLNPFPSDLGGILKRYRKVLVPEMNLGQLSRLLRERYLIDVAQLNKVQGRPFKVSEIHDRIIELCNEVSK
;
A
#
# COMPACT_ATOMS: atom_id res chain seq x y z
N MET A 1 15.00 41.91 -14.25
CA MET A 1 14.77 40.62 -14.92
C MET A 1 15.94 40.12 -15.78
N SER A 2 16.97 40.92 -16.15
CA SER A 2 18.00 40.46 -17.12
C SER A 2 19.23 39.76 -16.51
N GLY A 3 19.78 40.22 -15.38
CA GLY A 3 21.12 39.78 -14.96
C GLY A 3 21.25 38.40 -14.27
N LEU A 4 20.19 37.85 -13.68
CA LEU A 4 20.23 36.52 -13.04
C LEU A 4 19.72 35.40 -13.96
N ALA A 5 18.82 35.73 -14.88
CA ALA A 5 18.35 34.81 -15.92
C ALA A 5 19.50 34.41 -16.85
N GLU A 6 20.37 35.36 -17.21
CA GLU A 6 21.58 35.10 -18.01
C GLU A 6 22.60 34.20 -17.28
N VAL A 7 22.71 34.27 -15.94
CA VAL A 7 23.63 33.40 -15.19
C VAL A 7 23.07 31.98 -15.04
N VAL A 8 21.74 31.84 -14.96
CA VAL A 8 21.05 30.54 -14.93
C VAL A 8 21.07 29.87 -16.31
N GLU A 9 20.89 30.64 -17.40
CA GLU A 9 21.06 30.14 -18.78
C GLU A 9 22.51 29.81 -19.11
N ALA A 10 23.47 30.66 -18.73
CA ALA A 10 24.90 30.41 -18.97
C ALA A 10 25.45 29.22 -18.16
N GLY A 11 24.84 28.88 -17.03
CA GLY A 11 25.14 27.67 -16.26
C GLY A 11 24.65 26.38 -16.93
N LEU A 12 23.53 26.43 -17.66
CA LEU A 12 22.97 25.28 -18.37
C LEU A 12 23.75 24.93 -19.66
N GLU A 13 24.45 25.90 -20.28
CA GLU A 13 25.24 25.68 -21.51
C GLU A 13 26.67 25.18 -21.26
N ARG A 14 27.19 25.28 -20.03
CA ARG A 14 28.49 24.69 -19.68
C ARG A 14 28.32 23.22 -19.32
N ARG A 15 28.57 22.32 -20.28
CA ARG A 15 28.83 20.90 -19.97
C ARG A 15 30.08 20.80 -19.08
N ALA A 16 29.86 20.71 -17.76
CA ALA A 16 30.90 20.35 -16.80
C ALA A 16 31.58 19.03 -17.21
N SER A 17 32.85 18.88 -16.84
CA SER A 17 33.60 17.64 -16.97
C SER A 17 32.79 16.49 -16.36
N PRO A 18 32.70 15.30 -16.98
CA PRO A 18 31.89 14.22 -16.44
C PRO A 18 32.41 13.84 -15.05
N ARG A 19 31.58 14.04 -14.01
CA ARG A 19 31.87 13.56 -12.65
C ARG A 19 32.15 12.05 -12.71
N PRO A 20 33.08 11.52 -11.89
CA PRO A 20 33.21 10.08 -11.76
C PRO A 20 31.84 9.49 -11.39
N VAL A 21 31.38 8.55 -12.21
CA VAL A 21 30.09 7.89 -12.06
C VAL A 21 30.34 6.59 -11.29
N GLU A 22 29.77 6.48 -10.10
CA GLU A 22 29.73 5.21 -9.37
C GLU A 22 28.42 4.50 -9.71
N GLU A 23 28.52 3.27 -10.20
CA GLU A 23 27.34 2.44 -10.43
C GLU A 23 26.92 1.77 -9.12
N LEU A 24 25.67 2.00 -8.73
CA LEU A 24 25.06 1.37 -7.55
C LEU A 24 23.93 0.45 -8.00
N ASP A 25 23.81 -0.71 -7.35
CA ASP A 25 22.73 -1.66 -7.62
C ASP A 25 21.38 -1.16 -7.10
N SER A 26 21.37 -0.49 -5.95
CA SER A 26 20.17 0.10 -5.35
C SER A 26 20.52 1.27 -4.45
N VAL A 27 19.57 2.18 -4.27
CA VAL A 27 19.71 3.37 -3.43
C VAL A 27 18.43 3.61 -2.64
N VAL A 28 18.55 3.90 -1.35
CA VAL A 28 17.46 4.32 -0.48
C VAL A 28 17.61 5.80 -0.11
N ILE A 29 16.60 6.60 -0.44
CA ILE A 29 16.56 8.04 -0.13
C ILE A 29 15.37 8.31 0.78
N ARG A 30 15.58 9.11 1.82
CA ARG A 30 14.51 9.60 2.69
C ARG A 30 14.49 11.13 2.75
N PHE A 31 13.37 11.71 2.36
CA PHE A 31 13.08 13.14 2.51
C PHE A 31 12.29 13.37 3.79
N VAL A 32 12.76 14.24 4.69
CA VAL A 32 12.10 14.51 5.99
C VAL A 32 12.04 15.99 6.32
N GLY A 33 10.92 16.42 6.87
CA GLY A 33 10.64 17.81 7.21
C GLY A 33 9.35 17.94 8.01
N ASP A 34 8.92 19.16 8.30
CA ASP A 34 7.65 19.37 9.01
C ASP A 34 6.47 19.02 8.11
N SER A 35 5.36 18.61 8.71
CA SER A 35 4.08 18.49 8.01
C SER A 35 3.71 19.82 7.36
N GLY A 36 3.52 19.79 6.03
CA GLY A 36 3.31 20.99 5.22
C GLY A 36 4.56 21.53 4.51
N ASP A 37 5.76 21.01 4.80
CA ASP A 37 6.99 21.33 4.05
C ASP A 37 7.04 20.67 2.66
N GLY A 38 6.03 19.86 2.29
CA GLY A 38 5.93 19.27 0.96
C GLY A 38 6.86 18.09 0.71
N MET A 39 7.28 17.34 1.74
CA MET A 39 8.15 16.16 1.58
C MET A 39 7.53 15.08 0.71
N GLN A 40 6.22 14.88 0.81
CA GLN A 40 5.47 13.98 -0.07
C GLN A 40 5.51 14.44 -1.52
N LEU A 41 5.42 15.75 -1.75
CA LEU A 41 5.46 16.34 -3.08
C LEU A 41 6.84 16.16 -3.71
N THR A 42 7.89 16.43 -2.94
CA THR A 42 9.28 16.21 -3.34
C THR A 42 9.54 14.73 -3.64
N GLY A 43 9.14 13.83 -2.73
CA GLY A 43 9.29 12.39 -2.92
C GLY A 43 8.53 11.84 -4.11
N THR A 44 7.29 12.29 -4.34
CA THR A 44 6.49 11.91 -5.52
C THR A 44 7.13 12.44 -6.81
N GLY A 45 7.60 13.69 -6.81
CA GLY A 45 8.33 14.26 -7.94
C GLY A 45 9.56 13.44 -8.29
N PHE A 46 10.37 13.09 -7.28
CA PHE A 46 11.55 12.24 -7.46
C PHE A 46 11.18 10.84 -7.97
N SER A 47 10.15 10.20 -7.41
CA SER A 47 9.67 8.88 -7.84
C SER A 47 9.27 8.85 -9.32
N ARG A 48 8.60 9.92 -9.80
CA ARG A 48 8.26 10.04 -11.24
C ARG A 48 9.51 10.19 -12.10
N ALA A 49 10.50 10.97 -11.68
CA ALA A 49 11.76 11.13 -12.40
C ALA A 49 12.52 9.79 -12.49
N ILE A 50 12.49 8.99 -11.42
CA ILE A 50 13.06 7.64 -11.37
C ILE A 50 12.31 6.67 -12.29
N ALA A 51 10.98 6.68 -12.26
CA ALA A 51 10.14 5.87 -13.14
C ALA A 51 10.40 6.17 -14.63
N LYS A 52 10.49 7.46 -15.00
CA LYS A 52 10.81 7.91 -16.36
C LYS A 52 12.20 7.46 -16.83
N ALA A 53 13.12 7.25 -15.89
CA ALA A 53 14.45 6.73 -16.17
C ALA A 53 14.51 5.19 -16.33
N GLY A 54 13.37 4.50 -16.22
CA GLY A 54 13.28 3.05 -16.41
C GLY A 54 13.76 2.23 -15.20
N HIS A 55 13.80 2.83 -14.01
CA HIS A 55 14.12 2.11 -12.78
C HIS A 55 12.86 1.54 -12.16
N ASP A 56 13.00 0.37 -11.55
CA ASP A 56 11.98 -0.13 -10.63
C ASP A 56 12.14 0.54 -9.26
N PHE A 57 11.03 0.71 -8.55
CA PHE A 57 11.04 1.43 -7.28
C PHE A 57 9.89 1.01 -6.36
N ALA A 58 10.12 1.19 -5.06
CA ALA A 58 9.07 1.12 -4.05
C ALA A 58 9.17 2.30 -3.07
N THR A 59 8.02 2.77 -2.61
CA THR A 59 7.91 4.01 -1.81
C THR A 59 7.24 3.75 -0.47
N HIS A 60 7.59 4.57 0.52
CA HIS A 60 6.95 4.55 1.82
C HIS A 60 6.72 5.99 2.30
N PRO A 61 5.51 6.52 2.06
CA PRO A 61 5.05 7.75 2.70
C PRO A 61 4.90 7.57 4.21
N ASP A 62 5.51 8.44 5.01
CA ASP A 62 5.34 8.49 6.46
C ASP A 62 4.75 9.83 6.91
N TYR A 63 3.63 9.77 7.60
CA TYR A 63 2.89 10.93 8.08
C TYR A 63 2.69 10.84 9.60
N PRO A 64 2.84 11.96 10.32
CA PRO A 64 2.46 11.99 11.71
C PRO A 64 0.93 11.92 11.84
N SER A 65 0.46 11.40 12.96
CA SER A 65 -0.98 11.34 13.24
C SER A 65 -1.58 12.72 13.53
N GLU A 66 -0.76 13.70 13.91
CA GLU A 66 -1.19 15.07 14.15
C GLU A 66 -1.26 15.89 12.85
N ILE A 67 -2.46 16.35 12.49
CA ILE A 67 -2.69 17.16 11.27
C ILE A 67 -1.94 18.51 11.33
N ARG A 68 -1.78 19.09 12.52
CA ARG A 68 -1.11 20.38 12.75
C ARG A 68 -0.26 20.39 14.01
N ALA A 69 0.71 19.49 14.10
CA ALA A 69 1.76 19.61 15.10
C ALA A 69 2.48 20.95 14.95
N PRO A 70 2.96 21.57 16.05
CA PRO A 70 3.74 22.79 15.96
C PRO A 70 5.01 22.60 15.11
N THR A 71 5.24 23.49 14.15
CA THR A 71 6.42 23.46 13.27
C THR A 71 7.73 23.42 14.06
N GLY A 72 8.63 22.50 13.70
CA GLY A 72 9.92 22.28 14.35
C GLY A 72 9.87 21.33 15.55
N THR A 73 8.75 20.65 15.81
CA THR A 73 8.63 19.63 16.87
C THR A 73 8.76 18.21 16.32
N LEU A 74 9.12 17.25 17.18
CA LEU A 74 9.33 15.86 16.78
C LEU A 74 8.05 15.16 16.30
N PHE A 75 6.89 15.56 16.85
CA PHE A 75 5.59 14.96 16.52
C PHE A 75 5.05 15.38 15.15
N GLY A 76 5.58 16.47 14.57
CA GLY A 76 5.15 17.00 13.29
C GLY A 76 5.93 16.54 12.08
N VAL A 77 6.94 15.68 12.27
CA VAL A 77 7.82 15.25 11.20
C VAL A 77 7.07 14.33 10.23
N SER A 78 7.10 14.67 8.94
CA SER A 78 6.67 13.83 7.85
C SER A 78 7.88 13.38 7.02
N GLY A 79 7.82 12.15 6.53
CA GLY A 79 8.85 11.52 5.73
C GLY A 79 8.34 10.94 4.41
N TYR A 80 9.21 10.84 3.42
CA TYR A 80 8.99 10.05 2.22
C TYR A 80 10.25 9.27 1.92
N GLN A 81 10.16 7.94 1.95
CA GLN A 81 11.25 7.06 1.56
C GLN A 81 11.00 6.45 0.18
N ILE A 82 12.05 6.34 -0.61
CA ILE A 82 12.07 5.63 -1.89
C ILE A 82 13.30 4.75 -1.95
N GLN A 83 13.11 3.50 -2.37
CA GLN A 83 14.18 2.66 -2.89
C GLN A 83 14.00 2.53 -4.39
N PHE A 84 15.09 2.65 -5.15
CA PHE A 84 15.10 2.35 -6.57
C PHE A 84 16.37 1.57 -6.93
N ALA A 85 16.26 0.69 -7.92
CA ALA A 85 17.31 -0.24 -8.27
C ALA A 85 17.29 -0.58 -9.78
N SER A 86 18.38 -1.21 -10.23
CA SER A 86 18.54 -1.82 -11.56
C SER A 86 17.92 -3.21 -11.65
N ARG A 87 17.30 -3.67 -10.57
CA ARG A 87 16.59 -4.94 -10.44
C ARG A 87 15.22 -4.67 -9.83
N GLN A 88 14.39 -5.70 -9.76
CA GLN A 88 13.07 -5.58 -9.17
C GLN A 88 13.17 -5.13 -7.71
N VAL A 89 12.37 -4.14 -7.32
CA VAL A 89 12.35 -3.55 -5.97
C VAL A 89 11.03 -3.86 -5.31
N PHE A 90 11.07 -4.57 -4.18
CA PHE A 90 9.85 -4.97 -3.47
C PHE A 90 9.64 -4.25 -2.14
N THR A 91 10.63 -3.49 -1.66
CA THR A 91 10.58 -2.76 -0.39
C THR A 91 11.08 -1.34 -0.56
N SER A 92 10.69 -0.43 0.33
CA SER A 92 11.28 0.90 0.38
C SER A 92 12.70 0.94 0.99
N GLY A 93 13.24 -0.19 1.44
CA GLY A 93 14.61 -0.36 1.93
C GLY A 93 14.77 -0.25 3.45
N ASP A 94 15.73 -1.00 4.01
CA ASP A 94 15.94 -1.13 5.46
C ASP A 94 16.42 0.16 6.14
N ALA A 95 17.27 0.90 5.44
CA ALA A 95 17.98 2.06 5.98
C ALA A 95 18.33 3.03 4.83
N PRO A 96 18.13 4.36 5.00
CA PRO A 96 18.52 5.34 4.01
C PRO A 96 20.03 5.38 3.77
N ASP A 97 20.41 5.39 2.49
CA ASP A 97 21.75 5.77 2.04
C ASP A 97 21.90 7.30 2.01
N VAL A 98 20.80 8.01 1.74
CA VAL A 98 20.73 9.48 1.75
C VAL A 98 19.54 9.95 2.59
N LEU A 99 19.81 10.82 3.57
CA LEU A 99 18.79 11.54 4.34
C LEU A 99 18.80 13.02 3.96
N VAL A 100 17.68 13.54 3.46
CA VAL A 100 17.46 14.97 3.23
C VAL A 100 16.64 15.53 4.39
N ALA A 101 17.31 16.25 5.30
CA ALA A 101 16.72 16.77 6.53
C ALA A 101 16.47 18.29 6.45
N MET A 102 15.20 18.68 6.41
CA MET A 102 14.80 20.08 6.24
C MET A 102 14.87 20.93 7.51
N ASN A 103 15.00 20.31 8.69
CA ASN A 103 15.09 20.96 9.99
C ASN A 103 15.71 20.01 11.06
N PRO A 104 16.04 20.51 12.28
CA PRO A 104 16.64 19.68 13.34
C PRO A 104 15.72 18.56 13.86
N ALA A 105 14.41 18.79 13.97
CA ALA A 105 13.47 17.79 14.43
C ALA A 105 13.44 16.57 13.50
N ALA A 106 13.40 16.83 12.19
CA ALA A 106 13.43 15.82 11.14
C ALA A 106 14.74 15.02 11.13
N LEU A 107 15.88 15.67 11.39
CA LEU A 107 17.16 14.99 11.60
C LEU A 107 17.08 14.07 12.83
N LYS A 108 16.64 14.59 13.98
CA LYS A 108 16.61 13.83 15.25
C LYS A 108 15.76 12.56 15.18
N THR A 109 14.59 12.63 14.54
CA THR A 109 13.66 11.49 14.48
C THR A 109 14.07 10.41 13.48
N ASN A 110 15.04 10.69 12.59
CA ASN A 110 15.42 9.78 11.50
C ASN A 110 16.90 9.38 11.49
N LEU A 111 17.77 10.07 12.23
CA LEU A 111 19.21 9.85 12.21
C LEU A 111 19.60 8.39 12.53
N SER A 112 18.91 7.76 13.48
CA SER A 112 19.19 6.37 13.88
C SER A 112 18.93 5.34 12.79
N ASP A 113 18.14 5.69 11.77
CA ASP A 113 17.80 4.77 10.68
C ASP A 113 18.80 4.86 9.53
N VAL A 114 19.64 5.91 9.46
CA VAL A 114 20.61 6.13 8.37
C VAL A 114 21.77 5.16 8.50
N LYS A 115 22.23 4.60 7.37
CA LYS A 115 23.40 3.72 7.37
C LYS A 115 24.66 4.46 7.84
N PRO A 116 25.57 3.82 8.59
CA PRO A 116 26.92 4.33 8.80
C PRO A 116 27.60 4.64 7.46
N GLY A 117 28.27 5.80 7.35
CA GLY A 117 28.84 6.29 6.09
C GLY A 117 27.81 6.87 5.09
N GLY A 118 26.52 6.83 5.42
CA GLY A 118 25.44 7.44 4.65
C GLY A 118 25.59 8.96 4.51
N ILE A 119 24.87 9.52 3.55
CA ILE A 119 24.88 10.95 3.23
C ILE A 119 23.75 11.65 4.00
N ILE A 120 24.08 12.76 4.65
CA ILE A 120 23.10 13.64 5.28
C ILE A 120 23.15 15.00 4.57
N ILE A 121 22.07 15.38 3.90
CA ILE A 121 21.88 16.74 3.37
C ILE A 121 21.01 17.50 4.37
N ALA A 122 21.64 18.39 5.14
CA ALA A 122 20.97 19.17 6.18
C ALA A 122 20.72 20.60 5.69
N ASN A 123 19.47 21.06 5.78
CA ASN A 123 19.11 22.45 5.55
C ASN A 123 19.63 23.33 6.70
N SER A 124 20.88 23.77 6.65
CA SER A 124 21.56 24.47 7.75
C SER A 124 20.83 25.76 8.16
N GLY A 125 20.18 26.47 7.24
CA GLY A 125 19.36 27.65 7.54
C GLY A 125 18.14 27.40 8.42
N ALA A 126 17.75 26.13 8.62
CA ALA A 126 16.70 25.76 9.55
C ALA A 126 17.21 25.41 10.96
N PHE A 127 18.53 25.34 11.19
CA PHE A 127 19.15 25.02 12.50
C PHE A 127 19.34 26.29 13.35
N THR A 128 18.25 27.04 13.53
CA THR A 128 18.21 28.22 14.41
C THR A 128 17.99 27.81 15.86
N ASP A 129 18.40 28.66 16.82
CA ASP A 129 18.24 28.40 18.26
C ASP A 129 16.82 27.99 18.65
N ASN A 130 15.82 28.65 18.08
CA ASN A 130 14.41 28.33 18.32
C ASN A 130 14.02 26.94 17.81
N ASN A 131 14.49 26.53 16.63
CA ASN A 131 14.19 25.21 16.09
C ASN A 131 14.97 24.10 16.81
N LEU A 132 16.21 24.39 17.23
CA LEU A 132 17.00 23.48 18.07
C LEU A 132 16.31 23.25 19.42
N ALA A 133 15.86 24.31 20.08
CA ALA A 133 15.13 24.23 21.34
C ALA A 133 13.85 23.39 21.20
N LYS A 134 13.05 23.61 20.14
CA LYS A 134 11.84 22.82 19.87
C LYS A 134 12.11 21.35 19.57
N ALA A 135 13.23 21.04 18.91
CA ALA A 135 13.68 19.66 18.68
C ALA A 135 14.35 19.04 19.92
N GLY A 136 14.57 19.82 20.98
CA GLY A 136 15.25 19.40 22.21
C GLY A 136 16.75 19.14 22.00
N TYR A 137 17.41 19.98 21.20
CA TYR A 137 18.87 20.04 21.10
C TYR A 137 19.41 21.18 21.98
N ALA A 138 20.41 20.88 22.80
CA ALA A 138 21.14 21.89 23.56
C ALA A 138 22.22 22.58 22.70
N ILE A 139 22.88 21.81 21.84
CA ILE A 139 23.90 22.26 20.89
C ILE A 139 23.49 21.74 19.51
N SER A 140 23.78 22.50 18.45
CA SER A 140 23.49 22.06 17.08
C SER A 140 24.26 20.77 16.75
N PRO A 141 23.60 19.71 16.27
CA PRO A 141 24.26 18.48 15.84
C PRO A 141 25.19 18.70 14.64
N LEU A 142 25.06 19.83 13.95
CA LEU A 142 25.96 20.23 12.85
C LEU A 142 27.33 20.71 13.35
N ALA A 143 27.49 20.95 14.66
CA ALA A 143 28.69 21.54 15.26
C ALA A 143 29.26 20.75 16.46
N ASP A 144 28.54 19.77 17.00
CA ASP A 144 28.94 19.03 18.22
C ASP A 144 29.73 17.73 17.94
N GLY A 145 29.95 17.38 16.67
CA GLY A 145 30.63 16.16 16.25
C GLY A 145 29.78 14.89 16.28
N SER A 146 28.51 14.96 16.69
CA SER A 146 27.59 13.80 16.76
C SER A 146 27.35 13.12 15.40
N LEU A 147 27.59 13.83 14.29
CA LEU A 147 27.40 13.33 12.94
C LEU A 147 28.68 12.74 12.31
N GLY A 148 29.74 12.51 13.09
CA GLY A 148 31.05 12.05 12.58
C GLY A 148 31.03 10.69 11.85
N ALA A 149 29.99 9.87 12.05
CA ALA A 149 29.80 8.60 11.34
C ALA A 149 29.21 8.76 9.92
N TYR A 150 28.88 9.98 9.49
CA TYR A 150 28.15 10.26 8.25
C TYR A 150 28.87 11.28 7.37
N ARG A 151 28.54 11.29 6.08
CA ARG A 151 28.96 12.31 5.13
C ARG A 151 27.95 13.46 5.14
N VAL A 152 28.26 14.54 5.85
CA VAL A 152 27.31 15.65 6.09
C VAL A 152 27.54 16.80 5.11
N TYR A 153 26.50 17.17 4.38
CA TYR A 153 26.41 18.35 3.54
C TYR A 153 25.49 19.37 4.18
N GLN A 154 26.07 20.49 4.62
CA GLN A 154 25.34 21.60 5.24
C GLN A 154 25.02 22.64 4.17
N ILE A 155 23.75 22.69 3.73
CA ILE A 155 23.31 23.58 2.66
C ILE A 155 22.24 24.51 3.22
N ASP A 156 22.40 25.82 3.07
CA ASP A 156 21.35 26.77 3.47
C ASP A 156 20.21 26.80 2.43
N ILE A 157 19.46 25.70 2.34
CA ILE A 157 18.36 25.54 1.37
C ILE A 157 17.33 26.65 1.55
N SER A 158 17.03 27.03 2.80
CA SER A 158 16.11 28.13 3.12
C SER A 158 16.60 29.46 2.55
N GLY A 159 17.84 29.85 2.84
CA GLY A 159 18.43 31.11 2.38
C GLY A 159 18.64 31.15 0.87
N LEU A 160 19.11 30.05 0.28
CA LEU A 160 19.34 29.94 -1.17
C LEU A 160 18.02 29.98 -1.95
N THR A 161 16.96 29.34 -1.45
CA THR A 161 15.62 29.47 -2.04
C THR A 161 15.13 30.91 -1.98
N ALA A 162 15.30 31.58 -0.83
CA ALA A 162 14.91 32.98 -0.69
C ALA A 162 15.67 33.91 -1.63
N GLN A 163 16.97 33.66 -1.83
CA GLN A 163 17.79 34.42 -2.76
C GLN A 163 17.38 34.19 -4.22
N ALA A 164 17.10 32.94 -4.61
CA ALA A 164 16.65 32.62 -5.97
C ALA A 164 15.31 33.28 -6.31
N LEU A 165 14.43 33.44 -5.32
CA LEU A 165 13.07 33.97 -5.51
C LEU A 165 12.90 35.43 -5.06
N LYS A 166 13.99 36.15 -4.77
CA LYS A 166 13.94 37.54 -4.25
C LYS A 166 13.14 38.51 -5.13
N ASP A 167 13.17 38.29 -6.46
CA ASP A 167 12.53 39.15 -7.46
C ASP A 167 11.19 38.57 -7.96
N SER A 168 10.69 37.50 -7.34
CA SER A 168 9.45 36.81 -7.75
C SER A 168 8.16 37.58 -7.41
N GLY A 169 8.22 38.56 -6.52
CA GLY A 169 7.05 39.26 -5.99
C GLY A 169 6.21 38.45 -4.99
N LEU A 170 6.61 37.21 -4.66
CA LEU A 170 5.92 36.36 -3.69
C LEU A 170 6.16 36.80 -2.24
N SER A 171 5.21 36.47 -1.37
CA SER A 171 5.36 36.68 0.07
C SER A 171 6.50 35.81 0.62
N LYS A 172 7.15 36.25 1.73
CA LYS A 172 8.18 35.45 2.43
C LYS A 172 7.68 34.04 2.77
N LYS A 173 6.38 33.90 3.08
CA LYS A 173 5.75 32.62 3.40
C LYS A 173 5.67 31.70 2.18
N ASP A 174 5.32 32.24 1.01
CA ASP A 174 5.21 31.45 -0.22
C ASP A 174 6.59 31.09 -0.78
N ILE A 175 7.57 31.99 -0.68
CA ILE A 175 8.98 31.68 -0.97
C ILE A 175 9.46 30.51 -0.10
N GLY A 176 9.19 30.56 1.22
CA GLY A 176 9.56 29.49 2.14
C GLY A 176 8.93 28.13 1.82
N ARG A 177 7.80 28.10 1.10
CA ARG A 177 7.13 26.87 0.65
C ARG A 177 7.75 26.26 -0.62
N CYS A 178 8.63 26.97 -1.31
CA CYS A 178 9.31 26.48 -2.51
C CYS A 178 10.60 25.71 -2.19
N LYS A 179 11.06 25.71 -0.93
CA LYS A 179 12.33 25.08 -0.49
C LYS A 179 12.39 23.58 -0.78
N ASN A 180 11.23 22.94 -0.86
CA ASN A 180 11.10 21.51 -1.15
C ASN A 180 11.43 21.19 -2.61
N PHE A 181 11.18 22.11 -3.54
CA PHE A 181 11.60 22.01 -4.94
C PHE A 181 13.09 22.31 -5.11
N TYR A 182 13.65 23.20 -4.30
CA TYR A 182 15.11 23.36 -4.24
C TYR A 182 15.79 22.05 -3.83
N ALA A 183 15.29 21.40 -2.77
CA ALA A 183 15.76 20.07 -2.35
C ALA A 183 15.57 19.01 -3.45
N LEU A 184 14.45 19.04 -4.18
CA LEU A 184 14.24 18.16 -5.34
C LEU A 184 15.31 18.39 -6.41
N GLY A 185 15.63 19.64 -6.74
CA GLY A 185 16.64 20.01 -7.74
C GLY A 185 18.03 19.49 -7.37
N LEU A 186 18.43 19.63 -6.10
CA LEU A 186 19.68 19.06 -5.57
C LEU A 186 19.74 17.54 -5.83
N MET A 187 18.65 16.82 -5.51
CA MET A 187 18.60 15.37 -5.67
C MET A 187 18.55 14.92 -7.13
N LEU A 188 17.86 15.65 -8.00
CA LEU A 188 17.88 15.36 -9.44
C LEU A 188 19.29 15.53 -10.02
N SER A 189 20.04 16.55 -9.59
CA SER A 189 21.45 16.74 -10.00
C SER A 189 22.36 15.62 -9.49
N LEU A 190 22.19 15.20 -8.23
CA LEU A 190 22.97 14.11 -7.63
C LEU A 190 22.85 12.78 -8.40
N TYR A 191 21.66 12.47 -8.92
CA TYR A 191 21.40 11.26 -9.70
C TYR A 191 21.37 11.50 -11.22
N SER A 192 21.87 12.65 -11.68
CA SER A 192 21.96 13.04 -13.10
C SER A 192 20.63 12.89 -13.85
N ARG A 193 19.55 13.42 -13.28
CA ARG A 193 18.19 13.35 -13.84
C ARG A 193 17.82 14.66 -14.55
N PRO A 194 17.25 14.60 -15.76
CA PRO A 194 16.84 15.78 -16.51
C PRO A 194 15.70 16.56 -15.81
N LEU A 195 15.60 17.86 -16.05
CA LEU A 195 14.63 18.75 -15.38
C LEU A 195 13.36 18.97 -16.19
N GLU A 196 13.43 18.93 -17.51
CA GLU A 196 12.42 19.47 -18.44
C GLU A 196 11.03 18.95 -18.13
N LYS A 197 10.91 17.63 -17.93
CA LYS A 197 9.62 16.98 -17.66
C LYS A 197 9.10 17.29 -16.25
N GLU A 198 9.97 17.45 -15.26
CA GLU A 198 9.52 17.85 -13.92
C GLU A 198 9.04 19.31 -13.91
N GLU A 199 9.62 20.18 -14.73
CA GLU A 199 9.13 21.55 -14.86
C GLU A 199 7.72 21.61 -15.47
N GLU A 200 7.48 20.84 -16.53
CA GLU A 200 6.13 20.70 -17.12
C GLU A 200 5.13 20.20 -16.08
N ASP A 201 5.48 19.18 -15.32
CA ASP A 201 4.63 18.60 -14.30
C ASP A 201 4.33 19.60 -13.16
N ILE A 202 5.30 20.41 -12.76
CA ILE A 202 5.10 21.50 -11.78
C ILE A 202 4.12 22.54 -12.34
N ARG A 203 4.31 22.98 -13.58
CA ARG A 203 3.42 23.93 -14.24
C ARG A 203 2.00 23.42 -14.34
N GLN A 204 1.83 22.15 -14.71
CA GLN A 204 0.51 21.51 -14.77
C GLN A 204 -0.16 21.43 -13.40
N LYS A 205 0.60 21.01 -12.37
CA LYS A 205 0.07 20.88 -11.00
C LYS A 205 -0.40 22.22 -10.42
N PHE A 206 0.35 23.29 -10.67
CA PHE A 206 0.07 24.63 -10.16
C PHE A 206 -0.57 25.54 -11.22
N ALA A 207 -1.22 24.98 -12.26
CA ALA A 207 -1.79 25.76 -13.37
C ALA A 207 -2.80 26.82 -12.93
N LYS A 208 -3.46 26.64 -11.77
CA LYS A 208 -4.39 27.62 -11.18
C LYS A 208 -3.68 28.82 -10.51
N LYS A 209 -2.36 28.75 -10.30
CA LYS A 209 -1.50 29.79 -9.69
C LYS A 209 -0.16 29.87 -10.43
N PRO A 210 -0.13 30.43 -11.66
CA PRO A 210 1.06 30.44 -12.51
C PRO A 210 2.30 31.07 -11.84
N GLU A 211 2.12 32.10 -11.02
CA GLU A 211 3.18 32.74 -10.25
C GLU A 211 3.85 31.80 -9.25
N VAL A 212 3.08 30.91 -8.62
CA VAL A 212 3.60 29.85 -7.73
C VAL A 212 4.26 28.74 -8.53
N ALA A 213 3.71 28.42 -9.71
CA ALA A 213 4.29 27.43 -10.61
C ALA A 213 5.71 27.82 -11.04
N GLU A 214 5.89 29.04 -11.57
CA GLU A 214 7.20 29.51 -12.03
C GLU A 214 8.19 29.70 -10.87
N ALA A 215 7.72 30.10 -9.68
CA ALA A 215 8.58 30.14 -8.50
C ALA A 215 9.09 28.75 -8.09
N ASN A 216 8.24 27.72 -8.14
CA ASN A 216 8.66 26.34 -7.88
C ASN A 216 9.65 25.84 -8.94
N VAL A 217 9.43 26.16 -10.23
CA VAL A 217 10.37 25.83 -11.32
C VAL A 217 11.72 26.53 -11.11
N LEU A 218 11.71 27.82 -10.75
CA LEU A 218 12.94 28.56 -10.50
C LEU A 218 13.70 28.02 -9.28
N ALA A 219 12.99 27.64 -8.21
CA ALA A 219 13.59 26.98 -7.05
C ALA A 219 14.21 25.62 -7.42
N LEU A 220 13.52 24.82 -8.25
CA LEU A 220 14.02 23.54 -8.77
C LEU A 220 15.34 23.73 -9.54
N ARG A 221 15.34 24.65 -10.51
CA ARG A 221 16.52 24.97 -11.33
C ARG A 221 17.68 25.47 -10.47
N ALA A 222 17.41 26.34 -9.50
CA ALA A 222 18.43 26.88 -8.61
C ALA A 222 19.08 25.78 -7.75
N GLY A 223 18.29 24.82 -7.26
CA GLY A 223 18.82 23.65 -6.54
C GLY A 223 19.70 22.77 -7.43
N TYR A 224 19.24 22.48 -8.65
CA TYR A 224 20.01 21.68 -9.60
C TYR A 224 21.35 22.34 -9.98
N ALA A 225 21.31 23.63 -10.31
CA ALA A 225 22.49 24.41 -10.68
C ALA A 225 23.47 24.57 -9.51
N TYR A 226 22.99 24.69 -8.27
CA TYR A 226 23.86 24.75 -7.10
C TYR A 226 24.64 23.44 -6.92
N ALA A 227 23.97 22.29 -7.00
CA ALA A 227 24.63 20.99 -6.90
C ALA A 227 25.65 20.76 -8.03
N ASP A 228 25.38 21.29 -9.23
CA ASP A 228 26.29 21.18 -10.36
C ASP A 228 27.50 22.12 -10.26
N ALA A 229 27.28 23.38 -9.92
CA ALA A 229 28.32 24.40 -9.85
C ALA A 229 29.26 24.26 -8.65
N THR A 230 28.78 23.69 -7.53
CA THR A 230 29.62 23.56 -6.32
C THR A 230 30.49 22.30 -6.32
N GLU A 231 30.32 21.40 -7.29
CA GLU A 231 30.95 20.07 -7.32
C GLU A 231 30.86 19.33 -5.97
N MET A 232 29.84 19.68 -5.16
CA MET A 232 29.73 19.26 -3.76
C MET A 232 29.62 17.73 -3.65
N PHE A 233 29.09 17.11 -4.70
CA PHE A 233 29.08 15.67 -4.88
C PHE A 233 30.22 15.27 -5.81
N ILE A 234 31.34 14.82 -5.21
CA ILE A 234 32.54 14.35 -5.92
C ILE A 234 32.19 13.23 -6.90
N THR A 235 31.18 12.42 -6.56
CA THR A 235 30.71 11.28 -7.34
C THR A 235 29.24 11.49 -7.71
N SER A 236 28.88 11.22 -8.97
CA SER A 236 27.47 11.03 -9.36
C SER A 236 27.12 9.56 -9.31
N TYR A 237 25.93 9.23 -8.82
CA TYR A 237 25.50 7.84 -8.72
C TYR A 237 24.60 7.49 -9.90
N ARG A 238 24.92 6.38 -10.57
CA ARG A 238 24.08 5.83 -11.63
C ARG A 238 23.57 4.46 -11.21
N VAL A 239 22.26 4.36 -11.09
CA VAL A 239 21.57 3.06 -11.09
C VAL A 239 21.27 2.74 -12.57
N ARG A 240 21.52 1.51 -13.01
CA ARG A 240 21.16 1.03 -14.36
C ARG A 240 19.64 0.85 -14.45
N ALA A 241 19.06 0.96 -15.64
CA ALA A 241 17.63 0.68 -15.83
C ALA A 241 17.32 -0.77 -15.45
N ALA A 242 16.14 -1.01 -14.87
CA ALA A 242 15.70 -2.34 -14.49
C ALA A 242 15.28 -3.17 -15.71
N GLU A 243 15.56 -4.46 -15.69
CA GLU A 243 15.04 -5.41 -16.70
C GLU A 243 13.54 -5.66 -16.47
N ILE A 244 12.71 -4.68 -16.85
CA ILE A 244 11.26 -4.76 -16.76
C ILE A 244 10.65 -5.26 -18.06
N GLN A 245 9.52 -5.98 -17.96
CA GLN A 245 8.78 -6.45 -19.12
C GLN A 245 8.34 -5.26 -20.00
N LYS A 246 8.50 -5.34 -21.32
CA LYS A 246 8.07 -4.25 -22.21
C LYS A 246 6.56 -3.99 -22.10
N GLY A 247 6.18 -2.71 -22.01
CA GLY A 247 4.79 -2.29 -21.95
C GLY A 247 4.63 -0.82 -21.59
N THR A 248 3.38 -0.38 -21.47
CA THR A 248 3.02 0.94 -20.95
C THR A 248 2.86 0.85 -19.44
N TYR A 249 3.59 1.69 -18.71
CA TYR A 249 3.56 1.72 -17.26
C TYR A 249 2.98 3.04 -16.74
N ARG A 250 2.38 2.97 -15.57
CA ARG A 250 2.06 4.15 -14.75
C ARG A 250 2.41 3.86 -13.29
N SER A 251 2.77 4.90 -12.56
CA SER A 251 2.86 4.79 -11.10
C SER A 251 1.45 4.73 -10.51
N LEU A 252 1.24 3.84 -9.54
CA LEU A 252 -0.06 3.63 -8.90
C LEU A 252 0.13 3.32 -7.42
N THR A 253 -0.68 3.94 -6.56
CA THR A 253 -0.78 3.54 -5.14
C THR A 253 -1.73 2.36 -4.98
N GLY A 254 -1.60 1.58 -3.90
CA GLY A 254 -2.50 0.43 -3.67
C GLY A 254 -3.98 0.81 -3.54
N ASN A 255 -4.29 1.94 -2.91
CA ASN A 255 -5.67 2.45 -2.82
C ASN A 255 -6.23 2.83 -4.21
N HIS A 256 -5.42 3.46 -5.06
CA HIS A 256 -5.83 3.79 -6.42
C HIS A 256 -6.00 2.52 -7.28
N ALA A 257 -5.08 1.56 -7.16
CA ALA A 257 -5.17 0.26 -7.82
C ALA A 257 -6.43 -0.50 -7.43
N THR A 258 -6.76 -0.49 -6.14
CA THR A 258 -7.99 -1.08 -5.59
C THR A 258 -9.24 -0.45 -6.24
N ALA A 259 -9.29 0.89 -6.32
CA ALA A 259 -10.40 1.60 -6.96
C ALA A 259 -10.54 1.23 -8.45
N LEU A 260 -9.43 1.22 -9.20
CA LEU A 260 -9.44 0.82 -10.61
C LEU A 260 -9.85 -0.65 -10.81
N GLY A 261 -9.42 -1.55 -9.93
CA GLY A 261 -9.79 -2.97 -9.99
C GLY A 261 -11.29 -3.18 -9.79
N PHE A 262 -11.94 -2.40 -8.91
CA PHE A 262 -13.40 -2.45 -8.76
C PHE A 262 -14.15 -1.86 -9.96
N VAL A 263 -13.62 -0.80 -10.57
CA VAL A 263 -14.17 -0.29 -11.84
C VAL A 263 -14.03 -1.35 -12.93
N ALA A 264 -12.87 -2.01 -13.03
CA ALA A 264 -12.66 -3.11 -13.96
C ALA A 264 -13.66 -4.26 -13.70
N ALA A 265 -13.88 -4.66 -12.45
CA ALA A 265 -14.88 -5.68 -12.10
C ALA A 265 -16.30 -5.27 -12.54
N SER A 266 -16.68 -4.00 -12.32
CA SER A 266 -17.95 -3.43 -12.80
C SER A 266 -18.09 -3.53 -14.32
N GLU A 267 -17.09 -3.08 -15.07
CA GLU A 267 -17.08 -3.11 -16.53
C GLU A 267 -17.07 -4.55 -17.08
N LEU A 268 -16.26 -5.44 -16.50
CA LEU A 268 -16.16 -6.86 -16.90
C LEU A 268 -17.48 -7.61 -16.67
N SER A 269 -18.23 -7.22 -15.65
CA SER A 269 -19.50 -7.83 -15.29
C SER A 269 -20.71 -7.22 -15.99
N GLY A 270 -20.59 -5.99 -16.49
CA GLY A 270 -21.70 -5.19 -16.99
C GLY A 270 -22.69 -4.76 -15.90
N VAL A 271 -22.32 -4.85 -14.62
CA VAL A 271 -23.17 -4.50 -13.47
C VAL A 271 -22.61 -3.24 -12.80
N PRO A 272 -23.42 -2.21 -12.54
CA PRO A 272 -22.97 -0.99 -11.87
C PRO A 272 -22.35 -1.26 -10.49
N LEU A 273 -21.49 -0.35 -10.05
CA LEU A 273 -20.80 -0.41 -8.75
C LEU A 273 -21.41 0.59 -7.77
N PHE A 274 -21.66 0.15 -6.54
CA PHE A 274 -22.08 1.01 -5.43
C PHE A 274 -21.13 0.88 -4.25
N LEU A 275 -20.53 2.01 -3.85
CA LEU A 275 -19.74 2.13 -2.63
C LEU A 275 -20.54 2.86 -1.55
N GLY A 276 -20.88 2.17 -0.47
CA GLY A 276 -21.36 2.78 0.77
C GLY A 276 -20.24 2.81 1.81
N SER A 277 -19.75 3.99 2.20
CA SER A 277 -18.58 4.08 3.08
C SER A 277 -18.60 5.29 4.01
N TYR A 278 -17.93 5.14 5.16
CA TYR A 278 -17.56 6.24 6.04
C TYR A 278 -16.06 6.56 5.85
N PRO A 279 -15.63 7.84 5.85
CA PRO A 279 -14.22 8.20 5.73
C PRO A 279 -13.40 7.74 6.94
N ILE A 280 -12.38 6.92 6.71
CA ILE A 280 -11.44 6.45 7.74
C ILE A 280 -10.04 6.24 7.14
N THR A 281 -9.00 6.77 7.78
CA THR A 281 -7.59 6.53 7.36
C THR A 281 -7.21 5.05 7.59
N PRO A 282 -6.53 4.38 6.65
CA PRO A 282 -6.04 4.86 5.35
C PRO A 282 -6.96 4.48 4.15
N ALA A 283 -8.23 4.15 4.37
CA ALA A 283 -9.15 3.68 3.33
C ALA A 283 -9.87 4.79 2.54
N THR A 284 -9.95 6.02 3.08
CA THR A 284 -10.71 7.13 2.46
C THR A 284 -10.32 7.42 1.01
N ASP A 285 -9.07 7.20 0.63
CA ASP A 285 -8.63 7.48 -0.74
C ASP A 285 -9.34 6.63 -1.79
N ILE A 286 -9.78 5.41 -1.45
CA ILE A 286 -10.58 4.57 -2.37
C ILE A 286 -11.91 5.25 -2.70
N LEU A 287 -12.57 5.88 -1.70
CA LEU A 287 -13.79 6.67 -1.91
C LEU A 287 -13.51 7.89 -2.80
N HIS A 288 -12.40 8.60 -2.58
CA HIS A 288 -12.02 9.75 -3.40
C HIS A 288 -11.81 9.36 -4.87
N GLU A 289 -11.03 8.30 -5.13
CA GLU A 289 -10.73 7.82 -6.48
C GLU A 289 -12.01 7.36 -7.20
N LEU A 290 -12.86 6.55 -6.55
CA LEU A 290 -14.13 6.11 -7.14
C LEU A 290 -15.10 7.26 -7.39
N SER A 291 -15.09 8.31 -6.56
CA SER A 291 -15.94 9.49 -6.75
C SER A 291 -15.60 10.29 -8.01
N ALA A 292 -14.36 10.18 -8.50
CA ALA A 292 -13.93 10.78 -9.76
C ALA A 292 -14.28 9.93 -10.99
N LEU A 293 -14.63 8.65 -10.79
CA LEU A 293 -14.86 7.64 -11.84
C LEU A 293 -16.36 7.35 -12.09
N LYS A 294 -17.26 8.27 -11.74
CA LYS A 294 -18.73 8.13 -11.91
C LYS A 294 -19.19 7.82 -13.34
N HIS A 295 -18.39 8.19 -14.33
CA HIS A 295 -18.65 7.92 -15.75
C HIS A 295 -18.58 6.42 -16.11
N PHE A 296 -18.03 5.57 -15.22
CA PHE A 296 -18.05 4.11 -15.32
C PHE A 296 -19.19 3.47 -14.50
N ASN A 297 -20.36 4.13 -14.41
CA ASN A 297 -21.52 3.65 -13.64
C ASN A 297 -21.23 3.39 -12.15
N VAL A 298 -20.30 4.17 -11.57
CA VAL A 298 -19.95 4.11 -10.15
C VAL A 298 -20.80 5.09 -9.36
N THR A 299 -21.46 4.60 -8.32
CA THR A 299 -22.16 5.42 -7.32
C THR A 299 -21.44 5.35 -5.99
N THR A 300 -21.08 6.51 -5.44
CA THR A 300 -20.44 6.63 -4.11
C THR A 300 -21.40 7.30 -3.14
N PHE A 301 -21.63 6.68 -1.98
CA PHE A 301 -22.42 7.20 -0.88
C PHE A 301 -21.54 7.32 0.36
N GLN A 302 -21.27 8.57 0.76
CA GLN A 302 -20.63 8.86 2.04
C GLN A 302 -21.69 8.79 3.14
N ALA A 303 -21.63 7.73 3.94
CA ALA A 303 -22.56 7.51 5.04
C ALA A 303 -22.15 8.32 6.29
N GLU A 304 -23.07 8.42 7.24
CA GLU A 304 -22.91 9.05 8.54
C GLU A 304 -22.00 8.26 9.49
N ASP A 305 -21.96 6.92 9.34
CA ASP A 305 -21.10 6.00 10.09
C ASP A 305 -20.83 4.70 9.30
N GLU A 306 -20.01 3.81 9.86
CA GLU A 306 -19.67 2.54 9.22
C GLU A 306 -20.85 1.56 9.10
N ILE A 307 -21.83 1.64 10.00
CA ILE A 307 -23.02 0.76 10.01
C ILE A 307 -23.92 1.13 8.82
N ALA A 308 -24.28 2.40 8.69
CA ALA A 308 -25.01 2.93 7.54
C ALA A 308 -24.27 2.67 6.23
N GLY A 309 -22.93 2.80 6.23
CA GLY A 309 -22.08 2.48 5.08
C GLY A 309 -22.25 1.04 4.59
N ILE A 310 -22.13 0.04 5.46
CA ILE A 310 -22.30 -1.36 5.04
C ILE A 310 -23.77 -1.71 4.75
N CYS A 311 -24.72 -1.20 5.52
CA CYS A 311 -26.15 -1.47 5.31
C CYS A 311 -26.64 -0.95 3.95
N SER A 312 -26.18 0.24 3.52
CA SER A 312 -26.47 0.76 2.18
C SER A 312 -25.86 -0.12 1.07
N ALA A 313 -24.65 -0.63 1.27
CA ALA A 313 -24.00 -1.56 0.33
C ALA A 313 -24.73 -2.91 0.22
N ILE A 314 -25.23 -3.44 1.34
CA ILE A 314 -26.10 -4.65 1.36
C ILE A 314 -27.38 -4.38 0.58
N GLY A 315 -28.02 -3.22 0.78
CA GLY A 315 -29.20 -2.82 0.02
C GLY A 315 -28.94 -2.73 -1.49
N ALA A 316 -27.80 -2.18 -1.89
CA ALA A 316 -27.38 -2.14 -3.30
C ALA A 316 -27.16 -3.55 -3.88
N ALA A 317 -26.49 -4.43 -3.14
CA ALA A 317 -26.31 -5.84 -3.52
C ALA A 317 -27.64 -6.56 -3.69
N TYR A 318 -28.59 -6.36 -2.77
CA TYR A 318 -29.95 -6.88 -2.92
C TYR A 318 -30.65 -6.34 -4.18
N GLY A 319 -30.43 -5.06 -4.53
CA GLY A 319 -30.94 -4.43 -5.75
C GLY A 319 -30.32 -4.93 -7.07
N GLY A 320 -29.34 -5.84 -7.01
CA GLY A 320 -28.65 -6.36 -8.19
C GLY A 320 -27.49 -5.49 -8.68
N VAL A 321 -26.91 -4.68 -7.79
CA VAL A 321 -25.74 -3.84 -8.05
C VAL A 321 -24.52 -4.49 -7.36
N LEU A 322 -23.30 -4.28 -7.86
CA LEU A 322 -22.11 -4.71 -7.14
C LEU A 322 -21.94 -3.82 -5.90
N GLY A 323 -22.32 -4.34 -4.73
CA GLY A 323 -22.21 -3.62 -3.46
C GLY A 323 -20.81 -3.76 -2.86
N MET A 324 -20.25 -2.65 -2.38
CA MET A 324 -19.02 -2.66 -1.61
C MET A 324 -18.96 -1.60 -0.50
N THR A 325 -18.06 -1.82 0.46
CA THR A 325 -17.71 -0.85 1.51
C THR A 325 -16.20 -0.87 1.75
N THR A 326 -15.63 0.25 2.20
CA THR A 326 -14.21 0.40 2.52
C THR A 326 -14.04 0.83 3.97
N THR A 327 -13.03 0.31 4.67
CA THR A 327 -12.84 0.61 6.09
C THR A 327 -11.45 0.24 6.60
N SER A 328 -11.24 0.35 7.91
CA SER A 328 -10.09 -0.16 8.66
C SER A 328 -10.56 -0.86 9.95
N GLY A 329 -9.66 -1.38 10.78
CA GLY A 329 -9.98 -2.21 11.96
C GLY A 329 -11.14 -1.74 12.85
N PRO A 330 -11.22 -0.45 13.27
CA PRO A 330 -12.35 0.04 14.07
C PRO A 330 -13.68 -0.06 13.35
N GLY A 331 -13.71 0.29 12.08
CA GLY A 331 -14.91 0.23 11.27
C GLY A 331 -15.31 -1.21 10.92
N MET A 332 -14.34 -2.14 10.78
CA MET A 332 -14.64 -3.57 10.70
C MET A 332 -15.38 -4.07 11.93
N ALA A 333 -15.02 -3.60 13.13
CA ALA A 333 -15.71 -3.97 14.36
C ALA A 333 -17.18 -3.54 14.31
N LEU A 334 -17.46 -2.30 13.90
CA LEU A 334 -18.83 -1.77 13.76
C LEU A 334 -19.65 -2.50 12.69
N LYS A 335 -19.01 -2.97 11.61
CA LYS A 335 -19.67 -3.67 10.50
C LYS A 335 -20.02 -5.13 10.79
N THR A 336 -19.56 -5.69 11.91
CA THR A 336 -19.62 -7.14 12.18
C THR A 336 -21.04 -7.70 12.17
N GLU A 337 -22.02 -6.98 12.73
CA GLU A 337 -23.43 -7.42 12.73
C GLU A 337 -24.00 -7.47 11.30
N ALA A 338 -23.79 -6.40 10.52
CA ALA A 338 -24.24 -6.31 9.14
C ALA A 338 -23.52 -7.29 8.21
N LEU A 339 -22.26 -7.64 8.49
CA LEU A 339 -21.56 -8.75 7.82
C LEU A 339 -22.27 -10.08 8.07
N GLY A 340 -22.68 -10.34 9.33
CA GLY A 340 -23.51 -11.48 9.69
C GLY A 340 -24.82 -11.50 8.90
N LEU A 341 -25.47 -10.34 8.76
CA LEU A 341 -26.65 -10.19 7.91
C LEU A 341 -26.33 -10.53 6.44
N ALA A 342 -25.24 -10.01 5.86
CA ALA A 342 -24.86 -10.27 4.47
C ALA A 342 -24.61 -11.77 4.19
N VAL A 343 -23.95 -12.47 5.11
CA VAL A 343 -23.81 -13.94 5.06
C VAL A 343 -25.17 -14.61 5.11
N MET A 344 -26.04 -14.15 6.01
CA MET A 344 -27.34 -14.76 6.19
C MET A 344 -28.23 -14.55 4.96
N LEU A 345 -28.19 -13.37 4.34
CA LEU A 345 -28.92 -13.07 3.10
C LEU A 345 -28.28 -13.73 1.87
N GLU A 346 -27.01 -14.13 1.97
CA GLU A 346 -26.21 -14.72 0.90
C GLU A 346 -26.14 -13.80 -0.32
N LEU A 347 -25.64 -12.59 -0.09
CA LEU A 347 -25.49 -11.55 -1.11
C LEU A 347 -24.02 -11.34 -1.49
N PRO A 348 -23.74 -10.98 -2.75
CA PRO A 348 -22.39 -10.66 -3.22
C PRO A 348 -22.01 -9.26 -2.72
N LEU A 349 -21.14 -9.19 -1.72
CA LEU A 349 -20.69 -7.94 -1.10
C LEU A 349 -19.18 -7.97 -0.92
N VAL A 350 -18.47 -6.89 -1.26
CA VAL A 350 -17.02 -6.79 -0.99
C VAL A 350 -16.74 -5.77 0.10
N ILE A 351 -15.88 -6.13 1.04
CA ILE A 351 -15.44 -5.28 2.15
C ILE A 351 -13.93 -5.14 2.08
N VAL A 352 -13.44 -3.93 1.82
CA VAL A 352 -12.00 -3.66 1.86
C VAL A 352 -11.63 -3.22 3.26
N ASN A 353 -10.81 -4.01 3.94
CA ASN A 353 -10.18 -3.61 5.19
C ASN A 353 -8.74 -3.20 4.92
N VAL A 354 -8.48 -1.89 4.88
CA VAL A 354 -7.10 -1.36 4.80
C VAL A 354 -6.58 -1.27 6.23
N GLN A 355 -5.87 -2.30 6.67
CA GLN A 355 -5.42 -2.47 8.04
C GLN A 355 -4.46 -1.36 8.48
N ARG A 356 -4.50 -1.02 9.77
CA ARG A 356 -3.63 -0.02 10.42
C ARG A 356 -3.35 -0.46 11.86
N GLY A 357 -2.40 0.20 12.54
CA GLY A 357 -2.06 -0.16 13.93
C GLY A 357 -3.25 -0.08 14.88
N GLY A 358 -3.51 -1.17 15.61
CA GLY A 358 -4.56 -1.27 16.62
C GLY A 358 -4.01 -1.27 18.06
N PRO A 359 -4.82 -1.66 19.07
CA PRO A 359 -6.29 -1.82 19.05
C PRO A 359 -7.02 -0.47 19.21
N SER A 360 -8.36 -0.49 19.13
CA SER A 360 -9.20 0.72 19.19
C SER A 360 -8.76 1.75 18.14
N THR A 361 -8.65 3.04 18.47
CA THR A 361 -8.10 4.05 17.55
C THR A 361 -6.71 3.68 17.05
N GLY A 362 -5.88 3.13 17.95
CA GLY A 362 -4.54 2.65 17.68
C GLY A 362 -3.62 3.72 17.09
N LEU A 363 -2.94 3.38 15.99
CA LEU A 363 -2.00 4.22 15.24
C LEU A 363 -2.52 4.41 13.81
N PRO A 364 -3.41 5.39 13.55
CA PRO A 364 -4.13 5.50 12.27
C PRO A 364 -3.24 5.62 11.03
N THR A 365 -2.04 6.17 11.19
CA THR A 365 -1.07 6.40 10.11
C THR A 365 0.03 5.36 10.03
N LYS A 366 0.00 4.32 10.87
CA LYS A 366 1.02 3.27 10.92
C LYS A 366 0.49 1.94 10.41
N ILE A 367 1.36 1.22 9.71
CA ILE A 367 1.08 -0.09 9.13
C ILE A 367 1.04 -1.16 10.23
N GLU A 368 0.06 -2.05 10.15
CA GLU A 368 -0.02 -3.29 10.94
C GLU A 368 -0.93 -4.28 10.23
N GLN A 369 -0.77 -5.58 10.50
CA GLN A 369 -1.56 -6.66 9.90
C GLN A 369 -2.28 -7.45 11.00
N SER A 370 -2.97 -6.73 11.88
CA SER A 370 -3.55 -7.25 13.12
C SER A 370 -5.03 -7.61 13.04
N ASP A 371 -5.64 -7.58 11.86
CA ASP A 371 -7.10 -7.76 11.73
C ASP A 371 -7.49 -9.10 11.12
N LEU A 372 -6.55 -10.00 10.84
CA LEU A 372 -6.82 -11.30 10.21
C LEU A 372 -7.81 -12.15 11.01
N LEU A 373 -7.61 -12.31 12.31
CA LEU A 373 -8.56 -13.07 13.14
C LEU A 373 -9.91 -12.37 13.25
N GLN A 374 -9.97 -11.03 13.25
CA GLN A 374 -11.23 -10.30 13.19
C GLN A 374 -11.94 -10.55 11.84
N ALA A 375 -11.19 -10.58 10.74
CA ALA A 375 -11.71 -10.88 9.41
C ALA A 375 -12.18 -12.33 9.27
N VAL A 376 -11.55 -13.30 9.95
CA VAL A 376 -11.93 -14.72 9.87
C VAL A 376 -13.02 -15.09 10.88
N TYR A 377 -12.94 -14.60 12.12
CA TYR A 377 -13.78 -15.04 13.25
C TYR A 377 -14.63 -13.94 13.91
N GLY A 378 -14.60 -12.70 13.42
CA GLY A 378 -15.20 -11.57 14.15
C GLY A 378 -16.72 -11.61 14.33
N ARG A 379 -17.45 -12.42 13.54
CA ARG A 379 -18.94 -12.47 13.56
C ARG A 379 -19.47 -13.43 14.63
N ASN A 380 -20.71 -13.20 15.07
CA ASN A 380 -21.42 -14.12 15.95
C ASN A 380 -21.96 -15.36 15.19
N GLY A 381 -21.95 -16.52 15.86
CA GLY A 381 -22.43 -17.78 15.30
C GLY A 381 -21.52 -18.37 14.20
N GLU A 382 -21.96 -19.47 13.60
CA GLU A 382 -21.27 -20.12 12.47
C GLU A 382 -21.49 -19.31 11.19
N CYS A 383 -20.60 -18.33 10.97
CA CYS A 383 -20.75 -17.30 9.97
C CYS A 383 -19.48 -17.18 9.10
N PRO A 384 -19.10 -18.20 8.30
CA PRO A 384 -17.86 -18.20 7.54
C PRO A 384 -17.92 -17.19 6.39
N ILE A 385 -16.80 -16.52 6.12
CA ILE A 385 -16.64 -15.52 5.06
C ILE A 385 -15.29 -15.74 4.37
N PRO A 386 -15.20 -15.70 3.03
CA PRO A 386 -13.93 -15.73 2.34
C PRO A 386 -13.08 -14.49 2.63
N VAL A 387 -11.79 -14.69 2.87
CA VAL A 387 -10.82 -13.63 3.15
C VAL A 387 -9.65 -13.77 2.19
N ILE A 388 -9.36 -12.69 1.47
CA ILE A 388 -8.18 -12.58 0.60
C ILE A 388 -7.32 -11.39 1.01
N ALA A 389 -6.04 -11.38 0.68
CA ALA A 389 -5.12 -10.28 0.95
C ALA A 389 -4.30 -9.91 -0.28
N ALA A 390 -4.16 -8.62 -0.55
CA ALA A 390 -3.25 -8.09 -1.56
C ALA A 390 -1.81 -8.08 -1.05
N ASN A 391 -0.84 -8.41 -1.89
CA ASN A 391 0.58 -8.50 -1.52
C ASN A 391 1.44 -7.28 -1.92
N SER A 392 0.95 -6.45 -2.85
CA SER A 392 1.63 -5.24 -3.35
C SER A 392 0.61 -4.18 -3.81
N PRO A 393 1.04 -2.93 -4.03
CA PRO A 393 0.21 -1.90 -4.64
C PRO A 393 -0.41 -2.29 -6.00
N ALA A 394 0.33 -2.95 -6.89
CA ALA A 394 -0.18 -3.47 -8.16
C ALA A 394 -1.21 -4.59 -7.96
N ASP A 395 -0.92 -5.53 -7.06
CA ASP A 395 -1.74 -6.72 -6.80
C ASP A 395 -3.14 -6.36 -6.24
N CYS A 396 -3.29 -5.18 -5.64
CA CYS A 396 -4.59 -4.62 -5.26
C CYS A 396 -5.60 -4.56 -6.42
N PHE A 397 -5.14 -4.32 -7.65
CA PHE A 397 -6.02 -4.29 -8.84
C PHE A 397 -6.64 -5.67 -9.10
N ASP A 398 -5.80 -6.71 -9.16
CA ASP A 398 -6.24 -8.08 -9.44
C ASP A 398 -7.06 -8.65 -8.27
N CYS A 399 -6.68 -8.34 -7.02
CA CYS A 399 -7.41 -8.77 -5.84
C CYS A 399 -8.82 -8.16 -5.77
N ALA A 400 -9.02 -6.93 -6.24
CA ALA A 400 -10.35 -6.32 -6.30
C ALA A 400 -11.28 -7.05 -7.31
N ILE A 401 -10.74 -7.47 -8.45
CA ILE A 401 -11.47 -8.28 -9.45
C ILE A 401 -11.79 -9.67 -8.87
N GLU A 402 -10.80 -10.31 -8.24
CA GLU A 402 -10.95 -11.62 -7.61
C GLU A 402 -11.99 -11.61 -6.48
N ALA A 403 -12.02 -10.55 -5.67
CA ALA A 403 -13.00 -10.39 -4.60
C ALA A 403 -14.44 -10.45 -5.14
N PHE A 404 -14.74 -9.72 -6.23
CA PHE A 404 -16.06 -9.77 -6.84
C PHE A 404 -16.32 -11.06 -7.61
N ARG A 405 -15.31 -11.67 -8.24
CA ARG A 405 -15.45 -13.00 -8.85
C ARG A 405 -15.95 -14.02 -7.82
N ILE A 406 -15.33 -14.07 -6.64
CA ILE A 406 -15.73 -14.94 -5.54
C ILE A 406 -17.12 -14.53 -5.03
N ALA A 407 -17.33 -13.25 -4.73
CA ALA A 407 -18.57 -12.77 -4.13
C ALA A 407 -19.79 -13.10 -5.00
N VAL A 408 -19.70 -12.88 -6.31
CA VAL A 408 -20.76 -13.16 -7.28
C VAL A 408 -20.93 -14.66 -7.51
N LYS A 409 -19.85 -15.42 -7.75
CA LYS A 409 -19.95 -16.84 -8.06
C LYS A 409 -20.56 -17.64 -6.90
N TYR A 410 -20.16 -17.32 -5.67
CA TYR A 410 -20.58 -18.05 -4.48
C TYR A 410 -21.70 -17.36 -3.71
N MET A 411 -22.14 -16.17 -4.11
CA MET A 411 -23.20 -15.41 -3.43
C MET A 411 -22.93 -15.29 -1.92
N THR A 412 -21.78 -14.71 -1.59
CA THR A 412 -21.29 -14.53 -0.22
C THR A 412 -20.56 -13.19 -0.11
N PRO A 413 -20.56 -12.52 1.06
CA PRO A 413 -19.65 -11.41 1.29
C PRO A 413 -18.20 -11.90 1.23
N VAL A 414 -17.26 -11.04 0.83
CA VAL A 414 -15.81 -11.30 0.77
C VAL A 414 -15.05 -10.14 1.40
N ILE A 415 -14.06 -10.46 2.24
CA ILE A 415 -13.16 -9.45 2.83
C ILE A 415 -11.85 -9.42 2.03
N LEU A 416 -11.51 -8.25 1.50
CA LEU A 416 -10.21 -7.95 0.91
C LEU A 416 -9.36 -7.20 1.93
N LEU A 417 -8.31 -7.85 2.42
CA LEU A 417 -7.32 -7.25 3.29
C LEU A 417 -6.24 -6.53 2.46
N SER A 418 -6.01 -5.28 2.82
CA SER A 418 -4.80 -4.52 2.49
C SER A 418 -4.23 -3.98 3.80
N ASP A 419 -3.24 -3.10 3.74
CA ASP A 419 -2.72 -2.40 4.90
C ASP A 419 -2.23 -0.99 4.52
N GLY A 420 -1.99 -0.16 5.54
CA GLY A 420 -1.52 1.21 5.34
C GLY A 420 -0.17 1.32 4.61
N GLY A 421 0.62 0.23 4.54
CA GLY A 421 1.81 0.16 3.70
C GLY A 421 1.42 0.07 2.24
N ILE A 422 0.74 -1.00 1.85
CA ILE A 422 0.30 -1.23 0.47
C ILE A 422 -0.59 -0.11 -0.04
N GLY A 423 -1.58 0.32 0.75
CA GLY A 423 -2.56 1.32 0.33
C GLY A 423 -1.94 2.66 -0.04
N ASN A 424 -0.88 3.07 0.68
CA ASN A 424 -0.21 4.36 0.48
C ASN A 424 1.06 4.28 -0.38
N ALA A 425 1.73 3.12 -0.41
CA ALA A 425 2.89 2.89 -1.24
C ALA A 425 2.51 2.88 -2.72
N ALA A 426 3.43 3.36 -3.55
CA ALA A 426 3.36 3.29 -4.99
C ALA A 426 4.51 2.47 -5.58
N GLU A 427 4.20 1.76 -6.67
CA GLU A 427 5.15 1.04 -7.51
C GLU A 427 4.81 1.22 -9.00
N PRO A 428 5.71 0.89 -9.94
CA PRO A 428 5.39 0.80 -11.35
C PRO A 428 4.34 -0.28 -11.63
N TRP A 429 3.20 0.12 -12.18
CA TRP A 429 2.15 -0.80 -12.62
C TRP A 429 2.10 -0.86 -14.14
N ARG A 430 2.26 -2.07 -14.69
CA ARG A 430 2.08 -2.34 -16.12
C ARG A 430 0.58 -2.31 -16.42
N ILE A 431 0.16 -1.41 -17.29
CA ILE A 431 -1.25 -1.31 -17.67
C ILE A 431 -1.62 -2.60 -18.42
N PRO A 432 -2.59 -3.40 -17.90
CA PRO A 432 -3.03 -4.61 -18.55
C PRO A 432 -3.81 -4.27 -19.82
N ASP A 433 -3.80 -5.19 -20.77
CA ASP A 433 -4.74 -5.15 -21.87
C ASP A 433 -6.15 -5.47 -21.31
N PRO A 434 -7.14 -4.56 -21.45
CA PRO A 434 -8.50 -4.85 -20.98
C PRO A 434 -9.06 -6.16 -21.54
N ALA A 435 -8.68 -6.56 -22.76
CA ALA A 435 -9.13 -7.81 -23.37
C ALA A 435 -8.51 -9.06 -22.73
N SER A 436 -7.39 -8.92 -22.00
CA SER A 436 -6.73 -10.03 -21.31
C SER A 436 -7.25 -10.26 -19.89
N LEU A 437 -8.10 -9.36 -19.37
CA LEU A 437 -8.66 -9.48 -18.03
C LEU A 437 -9.63 -10.68 -17.94
N PRO A 438 -9.68 -11.37 -16.78
CA PRO A 438 -10.58 -12.50 -16.61
C PRO A 438 -12.04 -12.06 -16.73
N LYS A 439 -12.87 -12.88 -17.38
CA LYS A 439 -14.31 -12.62 -17.46
C LYS A 439 -14.93 -12.74 -16.07
N LEU A 440 -15.84 -11.81 -15.75
CA LEU A 440 -16.63 -11.83 -14.52
C LEU A 440 -18.09 -12.06 -14.89
N GLU A 441 -18.49 -13.33 -14.95
CA GLU A 441 -19.87 -13.69 -15.33
C GLU A 441 -20.84 -13.43 -14.18
N VAL A 442 -21.84 -12.57 -14.42
CA VAL A 442 -22.97 -12.37 -13.51
C VAL A 442 -24.23 -12.97 -14.14
N LYS A 443 -24.92 -13.84 -13.40
CA LYS A 443 -26.18 -14.45 -13.84
C LYS A 443 -27.32 -14.06 -12.91
N PHE A 444 -28.16 -13.14 -13.37
CA PHE A 444 -29.45 -12.88 -12.72
C PHE A 444 -30.46 -13.94 -13.13
N ARG A 445 -31.23 -14.45 -12.17
CA ARG A 445 -32.40 -15.30 -12.46
C ARG A 445 -33.55 -14.41 -12.92
N THR A 446 -34.07 -14.71 -14.11
CA THR A 446 -35.20 -13.99 -14.75
C THR A 446 -36.39 -14.89 -15.05
N ASP A 447 -36.19 -16.19 -15.10
CA ASP A 447 -37.23 -17.18 -15.39
C ASP A 447 -37.94 -17.63 -14.09
N PRO A 448 -39.29 -17.53 -14.01
CA PRO A 448 -40.06 -17.90 -12.82
C PRO A 448 -40.20 -19.42 -12.60
N GLU A 449 -39.92 -20.25 -13.61
CA GLU A 449 -40.15 -21.69 -13.51
C GLU A 449 -39.36 -22.31 -12.35
N GLY A 450 -40.04 -23.03 -11.46
CA GLY A 450 -39.42 -23.73 -10.33
C GLY A 450 -38.66 -22.83 -9.34
N PHE A 451 -38.91 -21.52 -9.33
CA PHE A 451 -38.16 -20.59 -8.51
C PHE A 451 -38.31 -20.88 -7.01
N GLN A 452 -37.17 -21.02 -6.35
CA GLN A 452 -37.03 -21.12 -4.90
C GLN A 452 -35.88 -20.21 -4.51
N ALA A 453 -36.12 -19.31 -3.55
CA ALA A 453 -35.18 -18.24 -3.26
C ALA A 453 -33.80 -18.76 -2.81
N TYR A 454 -33.72 -19.93 -2.19
CA TYR A 454 -32.49 -20.56 -1.73
C TYR A 454 -32.20 -21.91 -2.42
N ALA A 455 -32.80 -22.17 -3.59
CA ALA A 455 -32.32 -23.26 -4.44
C ALA A 455 -30.83 -23.09 -4.73
N ARG A 456 -30.07 -24.19 -4.67
CA ARG A 456 -28.61 -24.16 -4.76
C ARG A 456 -28.15 -24.61 -6.12
N ASP A 457 -27.18 -23.92 -6.68
CA ASP A 457 -26.43 -24.41 -7.84
C ASP A 457 -25.24 -25.29 -7.42
N ALA A 458 -24.38 -25.66 -8.37
CA ALA A 458 -23.20 -26.47 -8.12
C ALA A 458 -22.16 -25.78 -7.21
N SER A 459 -22.18 -24.45 -7.11
CA SER A 459 -21.34 -23.66 -6.21
C SER A 459 -22.02 -23.41 -4.85
N LEU A 460 -23.18 -24.04 -4.60
CA LEU A 460 -24.05 -23.79 -3.45
C LEU A 460 -24.56 -22.33 -3.38
N ALA A 461 -24.49 -21.59 -4.49
CA ALA A 461 -24.99 -20.25 -4.59
C ALA A 461 -26.52 -20.27 -4.76
N ARG A 462 -27.19 -19.29 -4.15
CA ARG A 462 -28.61 -19.04 -4.38
C ARG A 462 -28.80 -18.18 -5.64
N PRO A 463 -29.99 -18.15 -6.27
CA PRO A 463 -30.25 -17.26 -7.39
C PRO A 463 -30.18 -15.79 -6.94
N TRP A 464 -29.49 -14.97 -7.73
CA TRP A 464 -29.54 -13.52 -7.60
C TRP A 464 -30.66 -12.97 -8.48
N VAL A 465 -31.64 -12.30 -7.87
CA VAL A 465 -32.83 -11.79 -8.55
C VAL A 465 -32.91 -10.30 -8.32
N ARG A 466 -33.11 -9.52 -9.38
CA ARG A 466 -33.38 -8.09 -9.25
C ARG A 466 -34.80 -7.86 -8.73
N PRO A 467 -34.99 -7.08 -7.66
CA PRO A 467 -36.32 -6.66 -7.24
C PRO A 467 -37.11 -6.05 -8.41
N GLY A 468 -38.39 -6.42 -8.53
CA GLY A 468 -39.25 -6.03 -9.64
C GLY A 468 -39.27 -7.00 -10.82
N THR A 469 -38.51 -8.11 -10.77
CA THR A 469 -38.60 -9.17 -11.79
C THR A 469 -39.89 -9.98 -11.60
N PRO A 470 -40.84 -9.99 -12.58
CA PRO A 470 -42.15 -10.62 -12.41
C PRO A 470 -42.07 -12.13 -12.14
N GLY A 471 -42.87 -12.63 -11.18
CA GLY A 471 -42.95 -14.06 -10.86
C GLY A 471 -41.76 -14.59 -10.04
N LEU A 472 -40.85 -13.70 -9.63
CA LEU A 472 -39.70 -14.01 -8.78
C LEU A 472 -39.75 -13.24 -7.45
N GLU A 473 -40.95 -12.90 -6.99
CA GLU A 473 -41.16 -12.23 -5.71
C GLU A 473 -40.63 -13.12 -4.58
N HIS A 474 -39.74 -12.57 -3.75
CA HIS A 474 -39.15 -13.32 -2.65
C HIS A 474 -38.80 -12.40 -1.50
N ARG A 475 -38.59 -13.00 -0.33
CA ARG A 475 -38.12 -12.32 0.88
C ARG A 475 -36.82 -12.98 1.34
N VAL A 476 -35.81 -12.15 1.56
CA VAL A 476 -34.60 -12.53 2.29
C VAL A 476 -34.54 -11.72 3.58
N GLY A 477 -34.11 -12.35 4.67
CA GLY A 477 -34.02 -11.71 5.98
C GLY A 477 -32.94 -12.36 6.85
N GLY A 478 -32.67 -11.74 8.00
CA GLY A 478 -31.64 -12.18 8.95
C GLY A 478 -32.02 -13.37 9.83
N LEU A 479 -33.29 -13.78 9.85
CA LEU A 479 -33.73 -14.98 10.59
C LEU A 479 -33.36 -16.26 9.83
N GLU A 480 -33.21 -17.36 10.57
CA GLU A 480 -33.06 -18.69 9.97
C GLU A 480 -34.25 -19.05 9.09
N LYS A 481 -33.93 -19.78 8.03
CA LYS A 481 -34.83 -20.01 6.91
C LYS A 481 -34.77 -21.44 6.41
N ASP A 482 -35.86 -21.86 5.81
CA ASP A 482 -35.97 -23.13 5.12
C ASP A 482 -34.97 -23.21 3.95
N PHE A 483 -34.38 -24.40 3.79
CA PHE A 483 -33.29 -24.69 2.87
C PHE A 483 -33.57 -24.32 1.41
N LEU A 484 -34.82 -24.38 0.96
CA LEU A 484 -35.19 -24.11 -0.43
C LEU A 484 -35.96 -22.78 -0.56
N THR A 485 -37.02 -22.63 0.22
CA THR A 485 -38.01 -21.57 0.02
C THR A 485 -37.53 -20.21 0.53
N GLY A 486 -36.66 -20.18 1.55
CA GLY A 486 -36.28 -18.95 2.25
C GLY A 486 -37.31 -18.44 3.25
N ASN A 487 -38.40 -19.18 3.49
CA ASN A 487 -39.35 -18.89 4.56
C ASN A 487 -38.71 -19.11 5.93
N ILE A 488 -39.19 -18.40 6.96
CA ILE A 488 -38.64 -18.54 8.31
C ILE A 488 -38.79 -19.99 8.78
N SER A 489 -37.71 -20.56 9.31
CA SER A 489 -37.70 -21.91 9.87
C SER A 489 -36.96 -21.92 11.21
N HIS A 490 -37.54 -22.63 12.18
CA HIS A 490 -36.93 -22.93 13.47
C HIS A 490 -36.66 -24.44 13.63
N ASP A 491 -36.81 -25.20 12.54
CA ASP A 491 -36.54 -26.63 12.57
C ASP A 491 -35.04 -26.88 12.81
N PRO A 492 -34.68 -27.67 13.84
CA PRO A 492 -33.28 -27.85 14.24
C PRO A 492 -32.43 -28.56 13.17
N VAL A 493 -33.02 -29.50 12.43
CA VAL A 493 -32.30 -30.27 11.38
C VAL A 493 -32.04 -29.37 10.17
N ASN A 494 -33.03 -28.55 9.79
CA ASN A 494 -32.86 -27.52 8.77
C ASN A 494 -31.79 -26.50 9.16
N HIS A 495 -31.79 -26.04 10.42
CA HIS A 495 -30.77 -25.10 10.91
C HIS A 495 -29.36 -25.68 10.78
N GLN A 496 -29.14 -26.91 11.25
CA GLN A 496 -27.87 -27.61 11.08
C GLN A 496 -27.45 -27.70 9.61
N ARG A 497 -28.37 -28.14 8.73
CA ARG A 497 -28.11 -28.22 7.28
C ARG A 497 -27.73 -26.87 6.68
N MET A 498 -28.41 -25.80 7.06
CA MET A 498 -28.15 -24.45 6.56
C MET A 498 -26.78 -23.93 7.04
N VAL A 499 -26.39 -24.23 8.27
CA VAL A 499 -25.05 -23.94 8.80
C VAL A 499 -23.98 -24.70 8.00
N GLU A 500 -24.14 -26.02 7.86
CA GLU A 500 -23.20 -26.87 7.12
C GLU A 500 -23.04 -26.43 5.66
N VAL A 501 -24.13 -26.05 4.99
CA VAL A 501 -24.08 -25.61 3.59
C VAL A 501 -23.41 -24.24 3.43
N ARG A 502 -23.59 -23.30 4.36
CA ARG A 502 -22.85 -22.03 4.34
C ARG A 502 -21.35 -22.26 4.53
N ALA A 503 -20.96 -23.17 5.41
CA ALA A 503 -19.56 -23.58 5.59
C ALA A 503 -18.99 -24.27 4.34
N ALA A 504 -19.66 -25.31 3.85
CA ALA A 504 -19.25 -26.07 2.67
C ALA A 504 -19.13 -25.17 1.43
N LYS A 505 -19.96 -24.13 1.31
CA LYS A 505 -19.85 -23.14 0.25
C LYS A 505 -18.53 -22.37 0.30
N VAL A 506 -18.18 -21.84 1.47
CA VAL A 506 -16.94 -21.08 1.66
C VAL A 506 -15.74 -22.00 1.42
N ASP A 507 -15.75 -23.21 1.98
CA ASP A 507 -14.68 -24.20 1.76
C ASP A 507 -14.53 -24.60 0.29
N GLY A 508 -15.65 -24.73 -0.42
CA GLY A 508 -15.71 -25.07 -1.84
C GLY A 508 -15.03 -24.06 -2.78
N ILE A 509 -14.72 -22.85 -2.30
CA ILE A 509 -13.95 -21.85 -3.06
C ILE A 509 -12.53 -22.36 -3.34
N ALA A 510 -11.96 -23.20 -2.47
CA ALA A 510 -10.61 -23.73 -2.67
C ALA A 510 -10.45 -24.57 -3.95
N ALA A 511 -11.55 -25.14 -4.47
CA ALA A 511 -11.53 -25.90 -5.74
C ALA A 511 -11.35 -25.01 -6.98
N ASP A 512 -11.64 -23.72 -6.85
CA ASP A 512 -11.51 -22.71 -7.90
C ASP A 512 -10.14 -22.00 -7.89
N MET A 513 -9.33 -22.25 -6.85
CA MET A 513 -8.04 -21.58 -6.68
C MET A 513 -6.99 -22.23 -7.58
N PRO A 514 -6.09 -21.44 -8.18
CA PRO A 514 -4.91 -22.01 -8.84
C PRO A 514 -4.02 -22.72 -7.80
N PRO A 515 -3.20 -23.70 -8.21
CA PRO A 515 -2.19 -24.30 -7.34
C PRO A 515 -1.29 -23.24 -6.70
N LEU A 516 -0.98 -23.40 -5.41
CA LEU A 516 -0.16 -22.46 -4.67
C LEU A 516 1.26 -22.48 -5.23
N GLN A 517 1.70 -21.32 -5.70
CA GLN A 517 3.06 -21.16 -6.21
C GLN A 517 4.06 -21.15 -5.05
N VAL A 518 5.14 -21.91 -5.22
CA VAL A 518 6.24 -21.98 -4.26
C VAL A 518 7.52 -21.57 -4.98
N GLU A 519 8.17 -20.53 -4.48
CA GLU A 519 9.44 -20.04 -4.98
C GLU A 519 10.60 -20.76 -4.29
N GLY A 520 11.45 -21.43 -5.07
CA GLY A 520 12.55 -22.25 -4.57
C GLY A 520 12.28 -23.77 -4.70
N PRO A 521 13.11 -24.60 -4.06
CA PRO A 521 12.92 -26.05 -4.07
C PRO A 521 11.52 -26.47 -3.60
N PRO A 522 10.89 -27.49 -4.21
CA PRO A 522 9.53 -27.93 -3.86
C PRO A 522 9.45 -28.62 -2.48
N GLU A 523 10.60 -29.00 -1.91
CA GLU A 523 10.79 -29.58 -0.59
C GLU A 523 12.16 -29.15 -0.05
N GLY A 524 12.37 -29.18 1.27
CA GLY A 524 13.67 -28.80 1.83
C GLY A 524 13.66 -28.47 3.33
N ASP A 525 14.63 -27.66 3.73
CA ASP A 525 14.86 -27.36 5.14
C ASP A 525 13.87 -26.34 5.70
N LEU A 526 13.62 -25.25 4.96
CA LEU A 526 12.80 -24.14 5.43
C LEU A 526 11.81 -23.66 4.37
N LEU A 527 10.54 -23.53 4.76
CA LEU A 527 9.53 -22.80 4.01
C LEU A 527 9.10 -21.55 4.78
N ILE A 528 9.18 -20.39 4.13
CA ILE A 528 8.60 -19.15 4.62
C ILE A 528 7.17 -19.05 4.07
N VAL A 529 6.19 -18.87 4.95
CA VAL A 529 4.80 -18.62 4.57
C VAL A 529 4.46 -17.19 4.92
N GLY A 530 4.29 -16.35 3.89
CA GLY A 530 3.97 -14.94 4.02
C GLY A 530 2.55 -14.61 3.59
N TRP A 531 2.07 -13.43 3.97
CA TRP A 531 0.84 -12.83 3.46
C TRP A 531 0.89 -11.30 3.52
N GLY A 532 0.10 -10.65 2.67
CA GLY A 532 0.04 -9.19 2.58
C GLY A 532 1.39 -8.51 2.31
N SER A 533 1.61 -7.33 2.88
CA SER A 533 2.81 -6.50 2.64
C SER A 533 4.14 -7.10 3.09
N THR A 534 4.16 -8.27 3.72
CA THR A 534 5.41 -8.98 4.05
C THR A 534 6.12 -9.54 2.81
N TYR A 535 5.43 -9.63 1.66
CA TYR A 535 5.94 -10.22 0.42
C TYR A 535 7.34 -9.71 0.07
N GLY A 536 7.50 -8.40 -0.06
CA GLY A 536 8.74 -7.83 -0.55
C GLY A 536 9.94 -8.02 0.37
N SER A 537 9.72 -7.95 1.68
CA SER A 537 10.78 -8.21 2.65
C SER A 537 11.17 -9.69 2.68
N ILE A 538 10.18 -10.60 2.52
CA ILE A 538 10.43 -12.05 2.46
C ILE A 538 11.23 -12.42 1.22
N VAL A 539 10.82 -11.94 0.03
CA VAL A 539 11.49 -12.25 -1.24
C VAL A 539 12.96 -11.84 -1.18
N GLN A 540 13.25 -10.60 -0.78
CA GLN A 540 14.64 -10.13 -0.69
C GLN A 540 15.46 -10.85 0.39
N ALA A 541 14.87 -11.14 1.56
CA ALA A 541 15.57 -11.86 2.63
C ALA A 541 15.89 -13.29 2.22
N ARG A 542 14.96 -13.94 1.50
CA ARG A 542 15.15 -15.26 0.90
C ARG A 542 16.27 -15.24 -0.13
N GLU A 543 16.27 -14.28 -1.07
CA GLU A 543 17.33 -14.15 -2.08
C GLU A 543 18.72 -14.02 -1.44
N GLN A 544 18.85 -13.20 -0.39
CA GLN A 544 20.09 -13.04 0.36
C GLN A 544 20.53 -14.35 1.02
N ALA A 545 19.62 -15.02 1.74
CA ALA A 545 19.93 -16.27 2.42
C ALA A 545 20.28 -17.41 1.43
N VAL A 546 19.62 -17.48 0.27
CA VAL A 546 19.96 -18.45 -0.80
C VAL A 546 21.35 -18.17 -1.36
N ALA A 547 21.72 -16.91 -1.55
CA ALA A 547 23.07 -16.54 -1.97
C ALA A 547 24.15 -16.93 -0.94
N GLU A 548 23.79 -17.00 0.35
CA GLU A 548 24.62 -17.51 1.45
C GLU A 548 24.58 -19.05 1.59
N GLY A 549 23.86 -19.76 0.70
CA GLY A 549 23.82 -21.22 0.65
C GLY A 549 22.68 -21.88 1.44
N CYS A 550 21.73 -21.11 1.98
CA CYS A 550 20.58 -21.67 2.70
C CYS A 550 19.54 -22.27 1.73
N SER A 551 19.04 -23.48 2.05
CA SER A 551 17.92 -24.10 1.35
C SER A 551 16.58 -23.57 1.87
N VAL A 552 16.13 -22.44 1.33
CA VAL A 552 14.88 -21.78 1.73
C VAL A 552 13.93 -21.55 0.56
N SER A 553 12.66 -21.91 0.78
CA SER A 553 11.55 -21.69 -0.14
C SER A 553 10.53 -20.72 0.43
N HIS A 554 9.70 -20.13 -0.42
CA HIS A 554 8.70 -19.16 -0.03
C HIS A 554 7.36 -19.46 -0.71
N ALA A 555 6.28 -19.44 0.06
CA ALA A 555 4.91 -19.41 -0.42
C ALA A 555 4.21 -18.17 0.12
N HIS A 556 3.52 -17.41 -0.74
CA HIS A 556 2.78 -16.22 -0.33
C HIS A 556 1.27 -16.43 -0.51
N LEU A 557 0.52 -16.28 0.58
CA LEU A 557 -0.90 -16.57 0.59
C LEU A 557 -1.72 -15.33 0.19
N ARG A 558 -2.41 -15.43 -0.95
CA ARG A 558 -3.51 -14.51 -1.30
C ARG A 558 -4.80 -14.89 -0.60
N HIS A 559 -5.17 -16.17 -0.63
CA HIS A 559 -6.38 -16.68 0.01
C HIS A 559 -6.06 -17.13 1.44
N LEU A 560 -6.72 -16.50 2.42
CA LEU A 560 -6.52 -16.73 3.85
C LEU A 560 -7.70 -17.47 4.47
N ASN A 561 -8.88 -17.39 3.85
CA ASN A 561 -10.02 -18.23 4.17
C ASN A 561 -10.90 -18.44 2.91
N PRO A 562 -11.17 -19.69 2.50
CA PRO A 562 -10.41 -20.88 2.87
C PRO A 562 -8.96 -20.77 2.37
N PHE A 563 -8.08 -21.62 2.88
CA PHE A 563 -6.73 -21.77 2.34
C PHE A 563 -6.72 -22.56 1.02
N PRO A 564 -5.67 -22.42 0.19
CA PRO A 564 -5.45 -23.30 -0.96
C PRO A 564 -5.46 -24.78 -0.55
N SER A 565 -6.06 -25.63 -1.39
CA SER A 565 -6.28 -27.05 -1.09
C SER A 565 -4.98 -27.85 -0.96
N ASP A 566 -3.91 -27.43 -1.64
CA ASP A 566 -2.58 -28.05 -1.63
C ASP A 566 -1.67 -27.56 -0.49
N LEU A 567 -2.04 -26.49 0.24
CA LEU A 567 -1.21 -25.88 1.28
C LEU A 567 -0.77 -26.88 2.34
N GLY A 568 -1.69 -27.71 2.85
CA GLY A 568 -1.38 -28.71 3.87
C GLY A 568 -0.35 -29.76 3.41
N GLY A 569 -0.36 -30.11 2.12
CA GLY A 569 0.64 -30.98 1.52
C GLY A 569 1.99 -30.28 1.37
N ILE A 570 1.98 -29.03 0.91
CA ILE A 570 3.18 -28.20 0.74
C ILE A 570 3.91 -28.03 2.07
N LEU A 571 3.20 -27.66 3.15
CA LEU A 571 3.78 -27.44 4.47
C LEU A 571 4.56 -28.65 5.00
N LYS A 572 4.08 -29.87 4.73
CA LYS A 572 4.69 -31.13 5.20
C LYS A 572 5.99 -31.50 4.46
N ARG A 573 6.27 -30.87 3.32
CA ARG A 573 7.49 -31.12 2.53
C ARG A 573 8.71 -30.37 3.08
N TYR A 574 8.55 -29.57 4.12
CA TYR A 574 9.63 -28.80 4.71
C TYR A 574 9.83 -29.16 6.18
N ARG A 575 11.10 -29.19 6.61
CA ARG A 575 11.45 -29.52 8.01
C ARG A 575 10.99 -28.44 8.98
N LYS A 576 11.02 -27.17 8.55
CA LYS A 576 10.52 -26.03 9.31
C LYS A 576 9.67 -25.11 8.45
N VAL A 577 8.69 -24.48 9.11
CA VAL A 577 7.85 -23.44 8.53
C VAL A 577 8.05 -22.17 9.34
N LEU A 578 8.48 -21.08 8.69
CA LEU A 578 8.61 -19.74 9.27
C LEU A 578 7.46 -18.86 8.80
N VAL A 579 6.82 -18.15 9.72
CA VAL A 579 5.80 -17.14 9.41
C VAL A 579 6.23 -15.78 9.97
N PRO A 580 6.71 -14.87 9.10
CA PRO A 580 6.89 -13.46 9.42
C PRO A 580 5.55 -12.74 9.32
N GLU A 581 5.10 -12.10 10.40
CA GLU A 581 3.84 -11.36 10.40
C GLU A 581 3.86 -10.12 11.28
N MET A 582 3.21 -9.04 10.82
CA MET A 582 3.15 -7.76 11.54
C MET A 582 2.02 -7.74 12.57
N ASN A 583 2.00 -8.78 13.42
CA ASN A 583 1.09 -9.00 14.54
C ASN A 583 1.72 -10.07 15.48
N LEU A 584 0.97 -10.58 16.47
CA LEU A 584 1.46 -11.60 17.43
C LEU A 584 1.16 -13.06 17.04
N GLY A 585 1.07 -13.39 15.76
CA GLY A 585 0.90 -14.76 15.30
C GLY A 585 -0.47 -15.17 14.78
N GLN A 586 -1.20 -14.30 14.09
CA GLN A 586 -2.56 -14.59 13.64
C GLN A 586 -2.60 -15.66 12.54
N LEU A 587 -1.77 -15.53 11.50
CA LEU A 587 -1.67 -16.56 10.46
C LEU A 587 -1.10 -17.85 11.06
N SER A 588 -0.08 -17.73 11.91
CA SER A 588 0.51 -18.86 12.62
C SER A 588 -0.52 -19.68 13.40
N ARG A 589 -1.52 -19.04 14.01
CA ARG A 589 -2.63 -19.72 14.71
C ARG A 589 -3.53 -20.47 13.74
N LEU A 590 -3.92 -19.85 12.63
CA LEU A 590 -4.78 -20.48 11.62
C LEU A 590 -4.12 -21.71 10.98
N LEU A 591 -2.83 -21.63 10.66
CA LEU A 591 -2.09 -22.76 10.09
C LEU A 591 -2.00 -23.94 11.06
N ARG A 592 -1.73 -23.67 12.34
CA ARG A 592 -1.72 -24.68 13.41
C ARG A 592 -3.10 -25.32 13.61
N GLU A 593 -4.13 -24.49 13.66
CA GLU A 593 -5.53 -24.92 13.82
C GLU A 593 -5.95 -25.88 12.70
N ARG A 594 -5.57 -25.57 11.45
CA ARG A 594 -6.00 -26.34 10.27
C ARG A 594 -5.14 -27.55 9.96
N TYR A 595 -3.83 -27.48 10.18
CA TYR A 595 -2.89 -28.50 9.70
C TYR A 595 -2.07 -29.20 10.78
N LEU A 596 -2.20 -28.78 12.05
CA LEU A 596 -1.47 -29.36 13.20
C LEU A 596 0.05 -29.41 12.99
N ILE A 597 0.62 -28.37 12.37
CA ILE A 597 2.06 -28.23 12.15
C ILE A 597 2.70 -27.27 13.16
N ASP A 598 3.98 -27.46 13.44
CA ASP A 598 4.76 -26.45 14.16
C ASP A 598 5.14 -25.30 13.23
N VAL A 599 5.04 -24.07 13.74
CA VAL A 599 5.34 -22.83 13.01
C VAL A 599 6.32 -21.99 13.80
N ALA A 600 7.53 -21.78 13.26
CA ALA A 600 8.43 -20.77 13.77
C ALA A 600 7.84 -19.39 13.48
N GLN A 601 7.69 -18.56 14.51
CA GLN A 601 7.11 -17.23 14.37
C GLN A 601 8.19 -16.17 14.31
N LEU A 602 7.98 -15.14 13.48
CA LEU A 602 8.71 -13.88 13.52
C LEU A 602 7.69 -12.75 13.55
N ASN A 603 7.47 -12.20 14.74
CA ASN A 603 6.37 -11.27 15.00
C ASN A 603 6.90 -9.84 15.14
N LYS A 604 6.25 -8.87 14.50
CA LYS A 604 6.59 -7.44 14.63
C LYS A 604 5.35 -6.58 14.84
N VAL A 605 5.27 -5.88 15.98
CA VAL A 605 4.12 -5.03 16.34
C VAL A 605 4.62 -3.63 16.71
N GLN A 606 5.27 -2.99 15.75
CA GLN A 606 5.99 -1.72 15.94
C GLN A 606 5.43 -0.59 15.07
N GLY A 607 4.30 -0.81 14.37
CA GLY A 607 3.75 0.17 13.43
C GLY A 607 4.66 0.46 12.23
N ARG A 608 5.53 -0.50 11.85
CA ARG A 608 6.57 -0.35 10.83
C ARG A 608 6.69 -1.64 10.01
N PRO A 609 7.02 -1.56 8.71
CA PRO A 609 7.26 -2.73 7.88
C PRO A 609 8.46 -3.53 8.39
N PHE A 610 8.53 -4.82 8.04
CA PHE A 610 9.73 -5.62 8.25
C PHE A 610 10.90 -5.06 7.46
N LYS A 611 12.04 -4.99 8.13
CA LYS A 611 13.33 -4.89 7.44
C LYS A 611 13.67 -6.25 6.83
N VAL A 612 14.32 -6.24 5.68
CA VAL A 612 14.88 -7.42 5.01
C VAL A 612 15.83 -8.15 5.97
N SER A 613 16.71 -7.40 6.63
CA SER A 613 17.66 -7.92 7.64
C SER A 613 16.98 -8.70 8.78
N GLU A 614 15.84 -8.24 9.29
CA GLU A 614 15.12 -8.93 10.38
C GLU A 614 14.65 -10.34 9.97
N ILE A 615 14.17 -10.48 8.73
CA ILE A 615 13.73 -11.77 8.21
C ILE A 615 14.94 -12.62 7.83
N HIS A 616 15.95 -12.01 7.21
CA HIS A 616 17.19 -12.66 6.82
C HIS A 616 17.87 -13.34 8.02
N ASP A 617 18.11 -12.61 9.11
CA ASP A 617 18.80 -13.12 10.28
C ASP A 617 18.04 -14.32 10.89
N ARG A 618 16.70 -14.26 10.87
CA ARG A 618 15.86 -15.37 11.34
C ARG A 618 15.92 -16.58 10.42
N ILE A 619 16.04 -16.39 9.10
CA ILE A 619 16.26 -17.48 8.15
C ILE A 619 17.59 -18.18 8.47
N ILE A 620 18.68 -17.41 8.61
CA ILE A 620 20.01 -17.95 8.89
C ILE A 620 20.02 -18.75 10.20
N GLU A 621 19.40 -18.23 11.25
CA GLU A 621 19.24 -18.92 12.53
C GLU A 621 18.56 -20.29 12.34
N LEU A 622 17.42 -20.33 11.65
CA LEU A 622 16.64 -21.56 11.44
C LEU A 622 17.35 -22.56 10.53
N CYS A 623 18.03 -22.11 9.47
CA CYS A 623 18.80 -22.97 8.59
C CYS A 623 19.99 -23.62 9.33
N ASN A 624 20.65 -22.89 10.22
CA ASN A 624 21.71 -23.42 11.07
C ASN A 624 21.20 -24.46 12.08
N GLU A 625 19.96 -24.31 12.56
CA GLU A 625 19.33 -25.31 13.44
C GLU A 625 18.95 -26.60 12.70
N VAL A 626 18.63 -26.54 11.40
CA VAL A 626 18.26 -27.73 10.60
C VAL A 626 19.49 -28.49 10.08
N SER A 627 20.62 -27.79 9.96
CA SER A 627 21.91 -28.36 9.54
C SER A 627 22.64 -29.14 10.65
N LYS A 628 22.18 -29.01 11.90
CA LYS A 628 22.64 -29.78 13.06
C LYS A 628 21.77 -31.01 13.27
#